data_AF-A0A7J7XGQ9-F1
#
_entry.id   AF-A0A7J7XGQ9-F1
#
_cell.length_a   1.000
_cell.length_b   1.000
_cell.length_c   1.000
_cell.angle_alpha   90.00
_cell.angle_beta   90.00
_cell.angle_gamma   90.00
#
_symmetry.space_group_name_H-M   'P 1'
#
loop_
_entity.id
_entity.type
_entity.pdbx_description
1 polymer ?
#
loop_
_entity_poly.entity_id
_entity_poly.type
_entity_poly.pdbx_seq_one_letter_code
_entity_poly.pdbx_strand_id
1 'polypeptide(L)'
;MKKLEDSEKYVPDPPFSGDVVVPVANCGVQEYNSNPKEHMPLKDYISYWKEFIQRDYSSPRGCLYLKDWHLCRSPFHADIFRSFSWSVNICGRKKWFFFPPGQEEALRDCHGGLPYDVTAPEFLDSHLHPVLEVTQEAGEMVFVPSGWHHQVHNLEDTISINHNWVNGCNLANMWHFLQQELCAVQQEVSEWRDTMPDWHHHCQVIMKSCSGINFEEFYQFLKVIAERRLLLVKKIGPGELQCSEDFGLGLQHTIFDISRIAEVLASVVVNPDFQRVDTSRFLPQPEDLLQQLQEALATTEPL
;
A
#
# COMPACT_ATOMS: atom_id res chain seq x y z
N MET A 1 -4.68 -54.16 4.75
CA MET A 1 -4.60 -53.74 3.34
C MET A 1 -6.03 -53.46 2.86
N LYS A 2 -6.50 -52.22 3.07
CA LYS A 2 -7.74 -51.69 2.50
C LYS A 2 -7.39 -50.30 2.00
N LYS A 3 -7.47 -50.10 0.69
CA LYS A 3 -7.33 -48.80 0.03
C LYS A 3 -8.44 -47.89 0.55
N LEU A 4 -8.06 -46.73 1.10
CA LEU A 4 -8.97 -45.61 1.27
C LEU A 4 -8.95 -44.86 -0.06
N GLU A 5 -10.08 -44.90 -0.74
CA GLU A 5 -10.36 -44.18 -1.98
C GLU A 5 -10.38 -42.68 -1.72
N ASP A 6 -9.89 -41.93 -2.71
CA ASP A 6 -9.82 -40.49 -2.77
C ASP A 6 -11.18 -39.85 -2.47
N SER A 7 -11.27 -39.13 -1.35
CA SER A 7 -12.34 -38.15 -1.16
C SER A 7 -12.06 -36.97 -2.10
N GLU A 8 -12.80 -36.88 -3.20
CA GLU A 8 -12.91 -35.66 -3.99
C GLU A 8 -13.25 -34.50 -3.04
N LYS A 9 -12.29 -33.57 -2.87
CA LYS A 9 -12.53 -32.31 -2.18
C LYS A 9 -13.57 -31.55 -3.00
N TYR A 10 -14.80 -31.49 -2.50
CA TYR A 10 -15.80 -30.56 -2.99
C TYR A 10 -15.26 -29.13 -2.82
N VAL A 11 -14.84 -28.52 -3.92
CA VAL A 11 -14.52 -27.10 -4.01
C VAL A 11 -15.82 -26.42 -4.42
N PRO A 12 -16.52 -25.69 -3.53
CA PRO A 12 -17.71 -24.95 -3.93
C PRO A 12 -17.34 -23.95 -5.03
N ASP A 13 -18.21 -23.83 -6.04
CA ASP A 13 -18.05 -22.81 -7.06
C ASP A 13 -17.92 -21.43 -6.39
N PRO A 14 -16.91 -20.63 -6.73
CA PRO A 14 -16.72 -19.33 -6.10
C PRO A 14 -17.96 -18.46 -6.37
N PRO A 15 -18.46 -17.69 -5.38
CA PRO A 15 -19.70 -16.89 -5.47
C PRO A 15 -19.60 -15.68 -6.42
N PHE A 16 -18.58 -15.61 -7.26
CA PHE A 16 -18.31 -14.49 -8.15
C PHE A 16 -18.73 -14.87 -9.57
N SER A 17 -19.68 -14.12 -10.14
CA SER A 17 -20.17 -14.26 -11.52
C SER A 17 -19.08 -14.15 -12.60
N GLY A 18 -17.84 -13.79 -12.23
CA GLY A 18 -16.71 -13.61 -13.15
C GLY A 18 -16.87 -12.44 -14.12
N ASP A 19 -18.01 -11.75 -14.09
CA ASP A 19 -18.36 -10.60 -14.93
C ASP A 19 -17.69 -9.29 -14.50
N VAL A 20 -17.02 -9.29 -13.34
CA VAL A 20 -16.25 -8.14 -12.88
C VAL A 20 -15.15 -7.84 -13.90
N VAL A 21 -15.14 -6.61 -14.39
CA VAL A 21 -14.12 -6.14 -15.33
C VAL A 21 -12.85 -5.81 -14.56
N VAL A 22 -11.74 -6.39 -15.01
CA VAL A 22 -10.43 -6.27 -14.38
C VAL A 22 -9.41 -5.69 -15.37
N PRO A 23 -8.44 -4.89 -14.89
CA PRO A 23 -7.33 -4.42 -15.71
C PRO A 23 -6.28 -5.52 -15.90
N VAL A 24 -5.87 -5.75 -17.13
CA VAL A 24 -4.91 -6.79 -17.53
C VAL A 24 -3.83 -6.14 -18.38
N ALA A 25 -2.56 -6.29 -17.97
CA ALA A 25 -1.43 -5.74 -18.70
C ALA A 25 -0.94 -6.73 -19.76
N ASN A 26 -0.57 -6.25 -20.95
CA ASN A 26 0.15 -7.07 -21.93
C ASN A 26 1.66 -6.93 -21.72
N CYS A 27 2.25 -7.86 -20.97
CA CYS A 27 3.67 -7.90 -20.66
C CYS A 27 4.57 -8.20 -21.87
N GLY A 28 3.99 -8.64 -23.00
CA GLY A 28 4.73 -8.83 -24.25
C GLY A 28 4.96 -7.55 -25.05
N VAL A 29 4.39 -6.41 -24.64
CA VAL A 29 4.46 -5.14 -25.36
C VAL A 29 4.89 -4.04 -24.39
N GLN A 30 5.82 -3.17 -24.81
CA GLN A 30 6.26 -2.02 -24.03
C GLN A 30 5.95 -0.72 -24.79
N GLU A 31 5.20 0.17 -24.13
CA GLU A 31 4.84 1.49 -24.62
C GLU A 31 5.23 2.52 -23.54
N TYR A 32 6.10 3.48 -23.89
CA TYR A 32 6.56 4.53 -22.96
C TYR A 32 7.07 3.99 -21.61
N ASN A 33 7.89 2.93 -21.65
CA ASN A 33 8.39 2.22 -20.47
C ASN A 33 7.32 1.56 -19.58
N SER A 34 6.11 1.36 -20.08
CA SER A 34 5.02 0.66 -19.38
C SER A 34 4.44 -0.46 -20.26
N ASN A 35 3.75 -1.43 -19.66
CA ASN A 35 2.92 -2.37 -20.42
C ASN A 35 1.51 -1.80 -20.58
N PRO A 36 0.95 -1.78 -21.81
CA PRO A 36 -0.41 -1.31 -22.03
C PRO A 36 -1.40 -2.21 -21.27
N LYS A 37 -2.41 -1.57 -20.66
CA LYS A 37 -3.48 -2.25 -19.90
C LYS A 37 -4.77 -2.28 -20.73
N GLU A 38 -5.37 -3.46 -20.85
CA GLU A 38 -6.72 -3.66 -21.37
C GLU A 38 -7.70 -4.02 -20.24
N HIS A 39 -8.98 -3.72 -20.44
CA HIS A 39 -10.03 -4.07 -19.49
C HIS A 39 -10.84 -5.24 -20.04
N MET A 40 -10.95 -6.33 -19.27
CA MET A 40 -11.75 -7.50 -19.65
C MET A 40 -12.47 -8.13 -18.47
N PRO A 41 -13.56 -8.89 -18.69
CA PRO A 41 -14.16 -9.71 -17.64
C PRO A 41 -13.16 -10.70 -17.04
N LEU A 42 -13.19 -10.88 -15.71
CA LEU A 42 -12.31 -11.81 -15.01
C LEU A 42 -12.43 -13.24 -15.55
N LYS A 43 -13.65 -13.68 -15.89
CA LYS A 43 -13.89 -15.00 -16.50
C LYS A 43 -13.15 -15.19 -17.84
N ASP A 44 -13.00 -14.12 -18.61
CA ASP A 44 -12.31 -14.15 -19.90
C ASP A 44 -10.80 -14.23 -19.68
N TYR A 45 -10.27 -13.51 -18.68
CA TYR A 45 -8.88 -13.65 -18.26
C TYR A 45 -8.57 -15.06 -17.76
N ILE A 46 -9.42 -15.64 -16.91
CA ILE A 46 -9.23 -17.01 -16.41
C ILE A 46 -9.27 -18.03 -17.54
N SER A 47 -10.14 -17.84 -18.53
CA SER A 47 -10.20 -18.70 -19.73
C SER A 47 -8.92 -18.58 -20.55
N TYR A 48 -8.47 -17.35 -20.82
CA TYR A 48 -7.17 -17.09 -21.47
C TYR A 48 -6.01 -17.76 -20.71
N TRP A 49 -5.95 -17.60 -19.40
CA TRP A 49 -4.84 -18.10 -18.59
C TRP A 49 -4.77 -19.63 -18.59
N LYS A 50 -5.92 -20.31 -18.50
CA LYS A 50 -6.00 -21.77 -18.65
C LYS A 50 -5.50 -22.23 -20.03
N GLU A 51 -5.92 -21.57 -21.10
CA GLU A 51 -5.44 -21.87 -22.45
C GLU A 51 -3.94 -21.60 -22.61
N PHE A 52 -3.44 -20.51 -22.01
CA PHE A 52 -2.04 -20.12 -22.03
C PHE A 52 -1.15 -21.20 -21.40
N ILE A 53 -1.54 -21.70 -20.22
CA ILE A 53 -0.85 -22.80 -19.53
C ILE A 53 -0.88 -24.09 -20.38
N GLN A 54 -2.05 -24.44 -20.94
CA GLN A 54 -2.20 -25.64 -21.78
C GLN A 54 -1.36 -25.61 -23.06
N ARG A 55 -0.99 -24.41 -23.53
CA ARG A 55 -0.17 -24.18 -24.72
C ARG A 55 1.29 -23.89 -24.40
N ASP A 56 1.78 -24.33 -23.24
CA ASP A 56 3.17 -24.13 -22.80
C ASP A 56 3.57 -22.65 -22.78
N TYR A 57 2.69 -21.83 -22.19
CA TYR A 57 2.87 -20.37 -22.03
C TYR A 57 3.05 -19.63 -23.36
N SER A 58 2.28 -20.03 -24.38
CA SER A 58 2.25 -19.38 -25.69
C SER A 58 0.82 -18.96 -26.07
N SER A 59 0.66 -17.70 -26.49
CA SER A 59 -0.62 -17.18 -27.01
C SER A 59 -0.42 -16.09 -28.05
N PRO A 60 -1.23 -16.06 -29.13
CA PRO A 60 -1.20 -14.97 -30.11
C PRO A 60 -1.67 -13.63 -29.51
N ARG A 61 -2.34 -13.65 -28.35
CA ARG A 61 -2.74 -12.43 -27.63
C ARG A 61 -1.60 -11.81 -26.81
N GLY A 62 -0.42 -12.45 -26.79
CA GLY A 62 0.71 -12.05 -25.96
C GLY A 62 0.64 -12.62 -24.55
N CYS A 63 1.50 -12.11 -23.67
CA CYS A 63 1.56 -12.47 -22.25
C CYS A 63 0.67 -11.49 -21.48
N LEU A 64 -0.57 -11.89 -21.22
CA LEU A 64 -1.53 -11.09 -20.47
C LEU A 64 -1.40 -11.43 -19.00
N TYR A 65 -1.29 -10.39 -18.17
CA TYR A 65 -1.06 -10.53 -16.74
C TYR A 65 -2.06 -9.68 -15.96
N LEU A 66 -2.76 -10.35 -15.04
CA LEU A 66 -3.71 -9.74 -14.12
C LEU A 66 -2.97 -9.39 -12.81
N LYS A 67 -2.86 -8.07 -12.56
CA LYS A 67 -2.16 -7.38 -11.44
C LYS A 67 -0.79 -6.78 -11.83
N ASP A 68 -0.18 -6.03 -10.91
CA ASP A 68 1.06 -5.27 -11.03
C ASP A 68 2.31 -6.14 -11.17
N TRP A 69 3.08 -5.84 -12.22
CA TRP A 69 4.47 -6.15 -12.63
C TRP A 69 5.26 -7.36 -12.09
N HIS A 70 4.67 -8.36 -11.43
CA HIS A 70 5.44 -9.41 -10.75
C HIS A 70 5.10 -10.80 -11.28
N LEU A 71 5.47 -11.06 -12.55
CA LEU A 71 5.25 -12.33 -13.26
C LEU A 71 5.72 -13.55 -12.44
N CYS A 72 6.97 -13.51 -11.96
CA CYS A 72 7.52 -14.58 -11.11
C CYS A 72 8.01 -14.05 -9.76
N ARG A 73 8.38 -12.77 -9.69
CA ARG A 73 9.07 -12.19 -8.54
C ARG A 73 8.76 -10.71 -8.41
N SER A 74 8.53 -10.25 -7.18
CA SER A 74 8.56 -8.82 -6.86
C SER A 74 9.98 -8.37 -6.56
N PRO A 75 10.37 -7.12 -6.88
CA PRO A 75 11.56 -6.52 -6.30
C PRO A 75 11.50 -6.53 -4.78
N PHE A 76 12.65 -6.40 -4.13
CA PHE A 76 12.70 -6.14 -2.69
C PHE A 76 12.24 -4.71 -2.40
N HIS A 77 11.18 -4.56 -1.61
CA HIS A 77 10.57 -3.26 -1.32
C HIS A 77 9.78 -3.32 -0.01
N ALA A 78 9.39 -2.18 0.53
CA ALA A 78 8.24 -2.11 1.43
C ALA A 78 7.08 -1.47 0.67
N ASP A 79 5.85 -1.77 1.11
CA ASP A 79 4.65 -1.21 0.50
C ASP A 79 4.66 0.33 0.52
N ILE A 80 4.10 0.95 -0.53
CA ILE A 80 3.91 2.41 -0.61
C ILE A 80 3.15 2.91 0.64
N PHE A 81 3.46 4.14 1.05
CA PHE A 81 2.99 4.77 2.29
C PHE A 81 3.45 4.08 3.57
N ARG A 82 4.36 3.09 3.48
CA ARG A 82 4.67 2.18 4.58
C ARG A 82 3.38 1.58 5.15
N SER A 83 2.44 1.27 4.27
CA SER A 83 1.14 0.74 4.65
C SER A 83 1.27 -0.64 5.30
N PHE A 84 0.21 -1.05 6.01
CA PHE A 84 0.00 -2.47 6.27
C PHE A 84 -0.52 -3.12 5.02
N SER A 85 -0.26 -4.42 4.85
CA SER A 85 -0.94 -5.19 3.81
C SER A 85 -1.26 -6.61 4.27
N TRP A 86 -2.19 -7.24 3.57
CA TRP A 86 -2.41 -8.67 3.66
C TRP A 86 -2.50 -9.26 2.26
N SER A 87 -2.13 -10.53 2.13
CA SER A 87 -2.25 -11.32 0.91
C SER A 87 -2.89 -12.67 1.23
N VAL A 88 -4.04 -12.96 0.63
CA VAL A 88 -4.67 -14.29 0.65
C VAL A 88 -4.37 -14.99 -0.65
N ASN A 89 -3.74 -16.16 -0.55
CA ASN A 89 -3.40 -16.95 -1.72
C ASN A 89 -4.58 -17.83 -2.14
N ILE A 90 -5.04 -17.70 -3.37
CA ILE A 90 -6.21 -18.43 -3.90
C ILE A 90 -5.76 -19.76 -4.52
N CYS A 91 -4.71 -19.74 -5.32
CA CYS A 91 -4.07 -20.93 -5.89
C CYS A 91 -2.58 -20.68 -6.12
N GLY A 92 -1.81 -21.75 -6.33
CA GLY A 92 -0.35 -21.69 -6.46
C GLY A 92 0.34 -21.52 -5.10
N ARG A 93 1.61 -21.12 -5.14
CA ARG A 93 2.50 -21.07 -3.96
C ARG A 93 3.43 -19.88 -4.03
N LYS A 94 3.64 -19.20 -2.90
CA LYS A 94 4.51 -18.03 -2.80
C LYS A 94 5.59 -18.20 -1.76
N LYS A 95 6.83 -17.90 -2.11
CA LYS A 95 7.93 -17.77 -1.14
C LYS A 95 8.13 -16.29 -0.80
N TRP A 96 8.02 -15.98 0.48
CA TRP A 96 8.21 -14.64 1.04
C TRP A 96 9.52 -14.57 1.81
N PHE A 97 10.21 -13.45 1.64
CA PHE A 97 11.41 -13.08 2.40
C PHE A 97 11.11 -11.76 3.11
N PHE A 98 11.28 -11.71 4.43
CA PHE A 98 10.93 -10.55 5.25
C PHE A 98 12.12 -10.00 6.02
N PHE A 99 12.22 -8.68 6.01
CA PHE A 99 13.22 -7.89 6.72
C PHE A 99 12.49 -6.82 7.54
N PRO A 100 12.71 -6.76 8.87
CA PRO A 100 12.14 -5.71 9.70
C PRO A 100 12.70 -4.33 9.27
N PRO A 101 11.93 -3.25 9.50
CA PRO A 101 12.35 -1.90 9.15
C PRO A 101 13.74 -1.56 9.73
N GLY A 102 14.59 -0.95 8.90
CA GLY A 102 15.96 -0.57 9.22
C GLY A 102 17.01 -1.61 8.83
N GLN A 103 16.66 -2.87 8.56
CA GLN A 103 17.63 -3.86 8.07
C GLN A 103 17.96 -3.70 6.59
N GLU A 104 17.04 -3.14 5.80
CA GLU A 104 17.25 -2.82 4.39
C GLU A 104 18.41 -1.86 4.16
N GLU A 105 18.72 -1.00 5.14
CA GLU A 105 19.77 0.02 5.03
C GLU A 105 21.14 -0.62 4.80
N ALA A 106 21.37 -1.80 5.37
CA ALA A 106 22.61 -2.53 5.19
C ALA A 106 22.70 -3.27 3.85
N LEU A 107 21.59 -3.31 3.09
CA LEU A 107 21.52 -3.88 1.74
C LEU A 107 21.61 -2.81 0.65
N ARG A 108 21.64 -1.51 1.01
CA ARG A 108 21.72 -0.44 0.01
C ARG A 108 23.07 -0.42 -0.69
N ASP A 109 23.05 -0.14 -1.98
CA ASP A 109 24.25 0.13 -2.76
C ASP A 109 24.84 1.53 -2.46
N CYS A 110 25.96 1.87 -3.10
CA CYS A 110 26.61 3.18 -2.93
C CYS A 110 25.79 4.37 -3.45
N HIS A 111 24.72 4.12 -4.20
CA HIS A 111 23.77 5.11 -4.70
C HIS A 111 22.49 5.15 -3.85
N GLY A 112 22.41 4.35 -2.77
CA GLY A 112 21.24 4.25 -1.91
C GLY A 112 20.13 3.34 -2.46
N GLY A 113 20.35 2.67 -3.60
CA GLY A 113 19.41 1.74 -4.22
C GLY A 113 19.28 0.45 -3.41
N LEU A 114 18.06 -0.07 -3.32
CA LEU A 114 17.81 -1.40 -2.75
C LEU A 114 18.08 -2.48 -3.80
N PRO A 115 18.52 -3.69 -3.39
CA PRO A 115 18.75 -4.78 -4.32
C PRO A 115 17.45 -5.16 -5.01
N TYR A 116 17.52 -5.51 -6.28
CA TYR A 116 16.35 -6.05 -6.97
C TYR A 116 15.98 -7.45 -6.45
N ASP A 117 16.99 -8.29 -6.17
CA ASP A 117 16.83 -9.65 -5.68
C ASP A 117 17.72 -9.94 -4.45
N VAL A 118 17.11 -10.02 -3.26
CA VAL A 118 17.81 -10.38 -2.02
C VAL A 118 18.32 -11.83 -1.97
N THR A 119 17.96 -12.66 -2.95
CA THR A 119 18.45 -14.03 -3.09
C THR A 119 19.58 -14.18 -4.12
N ALA A 120 20.00 -13.08 -4.74
CA ALA A 120 21.07 -13.12 -5.72
C ALA A 120 22.39 -13.55 -5.08
N PRO A 121 23.31 -14.22 -5.83
CA PRO A 121 24.53 -14.77 -5.26
C PRO A 121 25.42 -13.76 -4.53
N GLU A 122 25.41 -12.51 -4.96
CA GLU A 122 26.15 -11.41 -4.33
C GLU A 122 25.71 -11.09 -2.88
N PHE A 123 24.50 -11.51 -2.47
CA PHE A 123 23.97 -11.33 -1.12
C PHE A 123 24.00 -12.62 -0.28
N LEU A 124 24.33 -13.78 -0.87
CA LEU A 124 24.37 -15.07 -0.17
C LEU A 124 25.46 -15.14 0.91
N ASP A 125 26.59 -14.46 0.68
CA ASP A 125 27.71 -14.39 1.63
C ASP A 125 27.58 -13.21 2.61
N SER A 126 26.52 -12.39 2.49
CA SER A 126 26.27 -11.32 3.44
C SER A 126 25.77 -11.91 4.76
N HIS A 127 26.18 -11.34 5.89
CA HIS A 127 25.63 -11.70 7.21
C HIS A 127 24.17 -11.21 7.40
N LEU A 128 23.56 -10.66 6.36
CA LEU A 128 22.23 -10.06 6.35
C LEU A 128 21.27 -10.99 5.65
N HIS A 129 20.69 -11.90 6.43
CA HIS A 129 19.67 -12.82 5.94
C HIS A 129 18.27 -12.31 6.30
N PRO A 130 17.25 -12.69 5.52
CA PRO A 130 15.86 -12.44 5.88
C PRO A 130 15.60 -12.97 7.29
N VAL A 131 14.95 -12.17 8.13
CA VAL A 131 14.58 -12.58 9.48
C VAL A 131 13.52 -13.66 9.45
N LEU A 132 12.66 -13.64 8.42
CA LEU A 132 11.61 -14.62 8.23
C LEU A 132 11.51 -15.02 6.75
N GLU A 133 11.59 -16.33 6.50
CA GLU A 133 11.24 -16.93 5.21
C GLU A 133 9.97 -17.77 5.36
N VAL A 134 8.96 -17.51 4.53
CA VAL A 134 7.67 -18.21 4.59
C VAL A 134 7.30 -18.74 3.22
N THR A 135 6.89 -20.00 3.14
CA THR A 135 6.16 -20.49 1.96
C THR A 135 4.68 -20.44 2.27
N GLN A 136 3.95 -19.59 1.55
CA GLN A 136 2.51 -19.43 1.62
C GLN A 136 1.85 -20.38 0.62
N GLU A 137 1.05 -21.31 1.13
CA GLU A 137 0.28 -22.28 0.37
C GLU A 137 -1.10 -21.73 -0.04
N ALA A 138 -1.82 -22.44 -0.91
CA ALA A 138 -3.17 -22.04 -1.31
C ALA A 138 -4.15 -22.08 -0.12
N GLY A 139 -4.97 -21.04 0.01
CA GLY A 139 -5.90 -20.82 1.12
C GLY A 139 -5.30 -20.09 2.32
N GLU A 140 -3.99 -19.85 2.35
CA GLU A 140 -3.33 -19.17 3.47
C GLU A 140 -3.30 -17.64 3.30
N MET A 141 -3.29 -16.93 4.42
CA MET A 141 -3.16 -15.48 4.48
C MET A 141 -1.82 -15.09 5.12
N VAL A 142 -1.10 -14.16 4.48
CA VAL A 142 0.06 -13.49 5.04
C VAL A 142 -0.31 -12.05 5.37
N PHE A 143 0.03 -11.60 6.58
CA PHE A 143 -0.04 -10.20 6.99
C PHE A 143 1.36 -9.59 6.97
N VAL A 144 1.49 -8.42 6.36
CA VAL A 144 2.73 -7.66 6.23
C VAL A 144 2.62 -6.43 7.14
N PRO A 145 3.44 -6.32 8.21
CA PRO A 145 3.40 -5.15 9.08
C PRO A 145 3.95 -3.90 8.37
N SER A 146 3.50 -2.72 8.83
CA SER A 146 3.93 -1.42 8.30
C SER A 146 5.46 -1.30 8.22
N GLY A 147 5.94 -0.92 7.04
CA GLY A 147 7.36 -0.64 6.77
C GLY A 147 8.27 -1.86 6.61
N TRP A 148 7.73 -3.08 6.72
CA TRP A 148 8.53 -4.29 6.52
C TRP A 148 8.91 -4.45 5.06
N HIS A 149 10.22 -4.50 4.81
CA HIS A 149 10.73 -4.79 3.47
C HIS A 149 10.58 -6.28 3.21
N HIS A 150 10.14 -6.60 2.00
CA HIS A 150 9.85 -7.96 1.62
C HIS A 150 10.05 -8.20 0.13
N GLN A 151 10.24 -9.47 -0.19
CA GLN A 151 10.35 -9.97 -1.55
C GLN A 151 9.50 -11.23 -1.68
N VAL A 152 8.77 -11.36 -2.80
CA VAL A 152 7.85 -12.48 -3.04
C VAL A 152 8.20 -13.18 -4.33
N HIS A 153 8.35 -14.50 -4.29
CA HIS A 153 8.56 -15.35 -5.47
C HIS A 153 7.34 -16.25 -5.64
N ASN A 154 6.71 -16.25 -6.80
CA ASN A 154 5.71 -17.25 -7.17
C ASN A 154 6.46 -18.54 -7.54
N LEU A 155 6.25 -19.61 -6.79
CA LEU A 155 6.86 -20.92 -7.04
C LEU A 155 6.06 -21.75 -8.06
N GLU A 156 4.80 -21.40 -8.24
CA GLU A 156 3.84 -22.04 -9.14
C GLU A 156 2.94 -20.96 -9.77
N ASP A 157 2.14 -21.34 -10.76
CA ASP A 157 1.04 -20.52 -11.30
C ASP A 157 0.10 -20.07 -10.18
N THR A 158 0.07 -18.76 -9.92
CA THR A 158 -0.45 -18.21 -8.66
C THR A 158 -1.48 -17.10 -8.88
N ILE A 159 -2.58 -17.17 -8.12
CA ILE A 159 -3.54 -16.06 -7.97
C ILE A 159 -3.66 -15.74 -6.49
N SER A 160 -3.58 -14.46 -6.13
CA SER A 160 -3.82 -13.99 -4.76
C SER A 160 -4.60 -12.68 -4.75
N ILE A 161 -5.33 -12.46 -3.65
CA ILE A 161 -5.99 -11.20 -3.34
C ILE A 161 -5.13 -10.45 -2.34
N ASN A 162 -4.89 -9.16 -2.57
CA ASN A 162 -4.14 -8.31 -1.65
C ASN A 162 -4.91 -7.04 -1.36
N HIS A 163 -4.65 -6.46 -0.19
CA HIS A 163 -5.14 -5.14 0.16
C HIS A 163 -4.15 -4.43 1.08
N ASN A 164 -4.01 -3.13 0.90
CA ASN A 164 -3.15 -2.25 1.69
C ASN A 164 -3.99 -1.25 2.48
N TRP A 165 -3.56 -0.87 3.68
CA TRP A 165 -4.24 0.18 4.45
C TRP A 165 -3.31 0.94 5.40
N VAL A 166 -3.76 2.13 5.79
CA VAL A 166 -3.11 2.99 6.78
C VAL A 166 -4.12 3.27 7.89
N ASN A 167 -3.65 3.36 9.13
CA ASN A 167 -4.44 3.73 10.31
C ASN A 167 -3.62 4.62 11.26
N GLY A 168 -4.18 4.94 12.44
CA GLY A 168 -3.49 5.78 13.43
C GLY A 168 -2.12 5.26 13.87
N CYS A 169 -1.82 3.95 13.74
CA CYS A 169 -0.54 3.38 14.17
C CYS A 169 0.61 3.66 13.21
N ASN A 170 0.36 3.88 11.92
CA ASN A 170 1.39 4.10 10.91
C ASN A 170 1.24 5.42 10.13
N LEU A 171 0.33 6.30 10.54
CA LEU A 171 0.10 7.58 9.89
C LEU A 171 1.35 8.47 9.85
N ALA A 172 2.14 8.49 10.94
CA ALA A 172 3.40 9.21 11.00
C ALA A 172 4.44 8.66 10.00
N ASN A 173 4.48 7.33 9.81
CA ASN A 173 5.36 6.68 8.84
C ASN A 173 4.97 7.05 7.40
N MET A 174 3.66 7.11 7.12
CA MET A 174 3.15 7.59 5.83
C MET A 174 3.57 9.05 5.58
N TRP A 175 3.43 9.93 6.58
CA TRP A 175 3.86 11.32 6.45
C TRP A 175 5.37 11.45 6.23
N HIS A 176 6.17 10.67 6.95
CA HIS A 176 7.62 10.64 6.74
C HIS A 176 7.99 10.16 5.33
N PHE A 177 7.34 9.09 4.85
CA PHE A 177 7.51 8.60 3.50
C PHE A 177 7.20 9.67 2.45
N LEU A 178 6.07 10.38 2.56
CA LEU A 178 5.71 11.43 1.61
C LEU A 178 6.72 12.58 1.56
N GLN A 179 7.33 12.95 2.71
CA GLN A 179 8.40 13.94 2.74
C GLN A 179 9.66 13.45 2.01
N GLN A 180 10.02 12.16 2.18
CA GLN A 180 11.15 11.55 1.47
C GLN A 180 10.90 11.52 -0.05
N GLU A 181 9.70 11.15 -0.48
CA GLU A 181 9.32 11.12 -1.90
C GLU A 181 9.40 12.51 -2.54
N LEU A 182 8.88 13.54 -1.86
CA LEU A 182 9.00 14.91 -2.35
C LEU A 182 10.48 15.35 -2.42
N CYS A 183 11.27 15.00 -1.42
CA CYS A 183 12.71 15.30 -1.39
C CYS A 183 13.44 14.63 -2.56
N ALA A 184 13.14 13.36 -2.84
CA ALA A 184 13.70 12.63 -3.97
C ALA A 184 13.35 13.31 -5.31
N VAL A 185 12.07 13.65 -5.52
CA VAL A 185 11.64 14.40 -6.72
C VAL A 185 12.38 15.73 -6.85
N GLN A 186 12.49 16.48 -5.75
CA GLN A 186 13.20 17.76 -5.73
C GLN A 186 14.70 17.64 -6.02
N GLN A 187 15.33 16.53 -5.66
CA GLN A 187 16.72 16.24 -5.98
C GLN A 187 16.89 15.88 -7.46
N GLU A 188 16.04 14.99 -7.98
CA GLU A 188 16.06 14.55 -9.37
C GLU A 188 15.85 15.70 -10.35
N VAL A 189 14.96 16.64 -10.02
CA VAL A 189 14.66 17.80 -10.88
C VAL A 189 15.36 19.10 -10.45
N SER A 190 16.41 18.98 -9.63
CA SER A 190 17.10 20.13 -9.01
C SER A 190 17.75 21.09 -10.00
N GLU A 191 18.23 20.60 -11.14
CA GLU A 191 18.87 21.43 -12.19
C GLU A 191 17.93 22.52 -12.72
N TRP A 192 16.62 22.27 -12.74
CA TRP A 192 15.63 23.19 -13.26
C TRP A 192 15.03 24.13 -12.21
N ARG A 193 15.52 24.09 -10.96
CA ARG A 193 14.95 24.85 -9.84
C ARG A 193 14.82 26.35 -10.12
N ASP A 194 15.86 26.95 -10.68
CA ASP A 194 15.93 28.41 -10.88
C ASP A 194 15.37 28.83 -12.25
N THR A 195 15.14 27.89 -13.16
CA THR A 195 14.73 28.17 -14.56
C THR A 195 13.27 27.79 -14.85
N MET A 196 12.70 26.86 -14.09
CA MET A 196 11.32 26.42 -14.23
C MET A 196 10.39 27.27 -13.34
N PRO A 197 9.42 28.00 -13.92
CA PRO A 197 8.36 28.65 -13.16
C PRO A 197 7.57 27.62 -12.36
N ASP A 198 7.16 27.96 -11.14
CA ASP A 198 6.37 27.09 -10.26
C ASP A 198 6.99 25.69 -10.05
N TRP A 199 8.32 25.63 -9.98
CA TRP A 199 9.08 24.39 -9.80
C TRP A 199 8.57 23.54 -8.63
N HIS A 200 8.22 24.16 -7.49
CA HIS A 200 7.66 23.45 -6.33
C HIS A 200 6.30 22.79 -6.64
N HIS A 201 5.45 23.45 -7.44
CA HIS A 201 4.19 22.86 -7.88
C HIS A 201 4.45 21.66 -8.81
N HIS A 202 5.41 21.78 -9.72
CA HIS A 202 5.78 20.69 -10.62
C HIS A 202 6.35 19.50 -9.85
N CYS A 203 7.10 19.73 -8.77
CA CYS A 203 7.52 18.66 -7.86
C CYS A 203 6.33 17.92 -7.24
N GLN A 204 5.28 18.63 -6.81
CA GLN A 204 4.05 18.00 -6.29
C GLN A 204 3.31 17.19 -7.38
N VAL A 205 3.30 17.66 -8.63
CA VAL A 205 2.71 16.93 -9.77
C VAL A 205 3.47 15.63 -10.05
N ILE A 206 4.80 15.68 -10.07
CA ILE A 206 5.64 14.50 -10.29
C ILE A 206 5.48 13.52 -9.12
N MET A 207 5.57 14.01 -7.88
CA MET A 207 5.35 13.21 -6.68
C MET A 207 4.00 12.49 -6.72
N LYS A 208 2.92 13.18 -7.10
CA LYS A 208 1.60 12.55 -7.27
C LYS A 208 1.64 11.39 -8.25
N SER A 209 2.34 11.56 -9.37
CA SER A 209 2.47 10.51 -10.39
C SER A 209 3.30 9.31 -9.91
N CYS A 210 4.27 9.52 -9.02
CA CYS A 210 5.15 8.48 -8.52
C CYS A 210 4.57 7.75 -7.29
N SER A 211 4.09 8.50 -6.31
CA SER A 211 3.68 8.00 -5.00
C SER A 211 2.16 7.86 -4.87
N GLY A 212 1.39 8.31 -5.86
CA GLY A 212 -0.07 8.18 -5.94
C GLY A 212 -0.85 9.34 -5.30
N ILE A 213 -0.24 10.11 -4.40
CA ILE A 213 -0.83 11.34 -3.80
C ILE A 213 0.23 12.42 -3.62
N ASN A 214 -0.20 13.67 -3.56
CA ASN A 214 0.64 14.81 -3.18
C ASN A 214 0.29 15.34 -1.77
N PHE A 215 0.93 16.42 -1.34
CA PHE A 215 0.69 17.00 0.00
C PHE A 215 -0.73 17.55 0.17
N GLU A 216 -1.33 18.11 -0.87
CA GLU A 216 -2.73 18.55 -0.86
C GLU A 216 -3.68 17.38 -0.61
N GLU A 217 -3.51 16.29 -1.36
CA GLU A 217 -4.32 15.08 -1.23
C GLU A 217 -4.09 14.36 0.11
N PHE A 218 -2.87 14.43 0.65
CA PHE A 218 -2.59 13.95 1.99
C PHE A 218 -3.35 14.72 3.06
N TYR A 219 -3.43 16.06 2.96
CA TYR A 219 -4.29 16.85 3.85
C TYR A 219 -5.76 16.45 3.71
N GLN A 220 -6.27 16.29 2.48
CA GLN A 220 -7.66 15.85 2.26
C GLN A 220 -7.92 14.47 2.87
N PHE A 221 -6.95 13.55 2.76
CA PHE A 221 -7.01 12.24 3.41
C PHE A 221 -7.14 12.37 4.94
N LEU A 222 -6.30 13.19 5.58
CA LEU A 222 -6.38 13.46 7.03
C LEU A 222 -7.72 14.08 7.41
N LYS A 223 -8.16 15.11 6.69
CA LYS A 223 -9.41 15.83 6.91
C LYS A 223 -10.62 14.90 6.91
N VAL A 224 -10.75 14.04 5.89
CA VAL A 224 -11.90 13.13 5.78
C VAL A 224 -12.00 12.20 6.98
N ILE A 225 -10.86 11.72 7.49
CA ILE A 225 -10.84 10.84 8.66
C ILE A 225 -11.12 11.65 9.93
N ALA A 226 -10.46 12.80 10.09
CA ALA A 226 -10.62 13.72 11.22
C ALA A 226 -12.08 14.12 11.43
N GLU A 227 -12.76 14.59 10.38
CA GLU A 227 -14.17 15.00 10.45
C GLU A 227 -15.07 13.84 10.89
N ARG A 228 -14.85 12.63 10.37
CA ARG A 228 -15.60 11.44 10.79
C ARG A 228 -15.38 11.12 12.27
N ARG A 229 -14.15 11.22 12.77
CA ARG A 229 -13.84 10.95 14.19
C ARG A 229 -14.39 12.02 15.11
N LEU A 230 -14.28 13.30 14.74
CA LEU A 230 -14.87 14.42 15.48
C LEU A 230 -16.40 14.29 15.58
N LEU A 231 -17.06 13.83 14.52
CA LEU A 231 -18.50 13.55 14.55
C LEU A 231 -18.86 12.41 15.51
N LEU A 232 -18.02 11.37 15.63
CA LEU A 232 -18.23 10.27 16.58
C LEU A 232 -18.07 10.76 18.03
N VAL A 233 -17.03 11.53 18.34
CA VAL A 233 -16.85 12.11 19.68
C VAL A 233 -18.02 12.99 20.09
N LYS A 234 -18.55 13.83 19.18
CA LYS A 234 -19.72 14.67 19.47
C LYS A 234 -21.00 13.88 19.73
N LYS A 235 -21.13 12.67 19.16
CA LYS A 235 -22.30 11.79 19.35
C LYS A 235 -22.22 11.00 20.64
N ILE A 236 -21.03 10.53 21.01
CA ILE A 236 -20.79 9.81 22.27
C ILE A 236 -20.69 10.86 23.38
N GLY A 237 -21.84 11.32 23.89
CA GLY A 237 -21.87 12.33 24.96
C GLY A 237 -21.11 11.88 26.21
N PRO A 238 -20.74 12.82 27.11
CA PRO A 238 -20.06 12.50 28.37
C PRO A 238 -21.00 11.69 29.28
N GLY A 239 -20.94 10.36 29.21
CA GLY A 239 -21.68 9.46 30.08
C GLY A 239 -22.23 8.17 29.45
N GLU A 240 -22.32 8.06 28.12
CA GLU A 240 -22.82 6.85 27.46
C GLU A 240 -21.66 5.95 27.03
N LEU A 241 -21.10 5.24 28.00
CA LEU A 241 -20.07 4.22 27.82
C LEU A 241 -20.65 2.88 27.32
N GLN A 242 -21.68 2.91 26.47
CA GLN A 242 -22.19 1.71 25.84
C GLN A 242 -21.66 1.60 24.42
N CYS A 243 -20.96 0.50 24.19
CA CYS A 243 -20.54 0.04 22.88
C CYS A 243 -21.80 -0.14 22.01
N SER A 244 -22.18 0.90 21.27
CA SER A 244 -23.24 0.80 20.27
C SER A 244 -22.77 -0.21 19.22
N GLU A 245 -23.47 -1.34 19.12
CA GLU A 245 -23.21 -2.41 18.15
C GLU A 245 -23.28 -1.91 16.67
N ASP A 246 -23.78 -0.69 16.43
CA ASP A 246 -24.02 -0.14 15.10
C ASP A 246 -22.97 0.85 14.56
N PHE A 247 -21.90 1.19 15.30
CA PHE A 247 -20.79 2.01 14.78
C PHE A 247 -19.44 1.45 15.23
N GLY A 248 -18.81 0.67 14.36
CA GLY A 248 -17.72 -0.29 14.64
C GLY A 248 -16.37 0.20 15.16
N LEU A 249 -16.26 1.37 15.80
CA LEU A 249 -15.05 1.81 16.50
C LEU A 249 -15.42 2.41 17.86
N GLY A 250 -14.87 1.86 18.96
CA GLY A 250 -15.10 2.36 20.31
C GLY A 250 -14.51 3.77 20.55
N LEU A 251 -14.98 4.44 21.61
CA LEU A 251 -14.53 5.79 21.99
C LEU A 251 -13.01 5.89 22.11
N GLN A 252 -12.37 4.91 22.77
CA GLN A 252 -10.91 4.89 22.94
C GLN A 252 -10.14 4.83 21.62
N HIS A 253 -10.65 4.07 20.64
CA HIS A 253 -10.05 4.01 19.31
C HIS A 253 -10.23 5.35 18.57
N THR A 254 -11.41 5.97 18.71
CA THR A 254 -11.68 7.29 18.13
C THR A 254 -10.75 8.36 18.69
N ILE A 255 -10.55 8.37 20.02
CA ILE A 255 -9.61 9.27 20.70
C ILE A 255 -8.17 9.02 20.23
N PHE A 256 -7.77 7.74 20.12
CA PHE A 256 -6.45 7.37 19.60
C PHE A 256 -6.23 7.91 18.18
N ASP A 257 -7.19 7.71 17.27
CA ASP A 257 -7.10 8.23 15.90
C ASP A 257 -7.01 9.76 15.87
N ILE A 258 -7.83 10.46 16.66
CA ILE A 258 -7.78 11.93 16.77
C ILE A 258 -6.40 12.38 17.26
N SER A 259 -5.85 11.73 18.30
CA SER A 259 -4.53 12.03 18.85
C SER A 259 -3.44 11.87 17.79
N ARG A 260 -3.46 10.77 17.03
CA ARG A 260 -2.48 10.50 15.97
C ARG A 260 -2.60 11.46 14.80
N ILE A 261 -3.83 11.82 14.40
CA ILE A 261 -4.06 12.80 13.33
C ILE A 261 -3.59 14.19 13.79
N ALA A 262 -3.90 14.62 15.01
CA ALA A 262 -3.46 15.91 15.55
C ALA A 262 -1.93 16.03 15.57
N GLU A 263 -1.23 14.97 16.01
CA GLU A 263 0.23 14.90 16.03
C GLU A 263 0.83 15.05 14.63
N VAL A 264 0.31 14.30 13.65
CA VAL A 264 0.78 14.38 12.26
C VAL A 264 0.43 15.71 11.62
N LEU A 265 -0.79 16.21 11.83
CA LEU A 265 -1.23 17.49 11.26
C LEU A 265 -0.43 18.66 11.84
N ALA A 266 -0.03 18.62 13.11
CA ALA A 266 0.90 19.59 13.69
C ALA A 266 2.25 19.61 12.96
N SER A 267 2.77 18.43 12.59
CA SER A 267 3.99 18.32 11.76
C SER A 267 3.78 18.83 10.33
N VAL A 268 2.62 18.57 9.73
CA VAL A 268 2.26 19.04 8.38
C VAL A 268 2.21 20.57 8.31
N VAL A 269 1.53 21.22 9.26
CA VAL A 269 1.36 22.69 9.29
C VAL A 269 2.69 23.45 9.37
N VAL A 270 3.67 22.91 10.11
CA VAL A 270 4.98 23.54 10.25
C VAL A 270 5.98 23.15 9.15
N ASN A 271 5.60 22.25 8.23
CA ASN A 271 6.49 21.78 7.18
C ASN A 271 6.66 22.87 6.08
N PRO A 272 7.91 23.28 5.76
CA PRO A 272 8.15 24.36 4.79
C PRO A 272 7.66 24.08 3.37
N ASP A 273 7.65 22.81 2.94
CA ASP A 273 7.15 22.44 1.62
C ASP A 273 5.62 22.41 1.59
N PHE A 274 4.97 22.05 2.71
CA PHE A 274 3.52 22.16 2.85
C PHE A 274 3.04 23.61 2.86
N GLN A 275 3.78 24.53 3.49
CA GLN A 275 3.47 25.96 3.50
C GLN A 275 3.49 26.61 2.10
N ARG A 276 4.08 25.93 1.10
CA ARG A 276 4.08 26.36 -0.31
C ARG A 276 2.87 25.83 -1.10
N VAL A 277 2.09 24.90 -0.53
CA VAL A 277 0.87 24.39 -1.16
C VAL A 277 -0.20 25.47 -1.09
N ASP A 278 -0.95 25.67 -2.18
CA ASP A 278 -2.09 26.58 -2.19
C ASP A 278 -3.25 26.00 -1.35
N THR A 279 -3.37 26.45 -0.11
CA THR A 279 -4.42 26.03 0.82
C THR A 279 -5.70 26.89 0.70
N SER A 280 -5.79 27.84 -0.24
CA SER A 280 -6.90 28.79 -0.34
C SER A 280 -8.28 28.12 -0.50
N ARG A 281 -8.30 26.91 -1.05
CA ARG A 281 -9.51 26.11 -1.27
C ARG A 281 -9.82 25.14 -0.13
N PHE A 282 -8.97 25.06 0.89
CA PHE A 282 -9.14 24.12 1.98
C PHE A 282 -10.20 24.62 2.95
N LEU A 283 -11.15 23.75 3.27
CA LEU A 283 -12.21 24.00 4.23
C LEU A 283 -12.45 22.74 5.06
N PRO A 284 -12.10 22.71 6.36
CA PRO A 284 -11.44 23.79 7.13
C PRO A 284 -9.98 24.03 6.68
N GLN A 285 -9.36 25.12 7.15
CA GLN A 285 -7.90 25.29 7.03
C GLN A 285 -7.18 24.27 7.93
N PRO A 286 -5.94 23.86 7.58
CA PRO A 286 -5.17 22.89 8.36
C PRO A 286 -5.01 23.26 9.85
N GLU A 287 -4.76 24.53 10.15
CA GLU A 287 -4.63 25.07 11.50
C GLU A 287 -5.94 25.00 12.28
N ASP A 288 -7.06 25.36 11.63
CA ASP A 288 -8.39 25.29 12.24
C ASP A 288 -8.78 23.84 12.54
N LEU A 289 -8.45 22.90 11.65
CA LEU A 289 -8.69 21.48 11.88
C LEU A 289 -7.85 20.95 13.04
N LEU A 290 -6.57 21.35 13.10
CA LEU A 290 -5.67 20.98 14.18
C LEU A 290 -6.22 21.47 15.53
N GLN A 291 -6.68 22.73 15.59
CA GLN A 291 -7.29 23.28 16.79
C GLN A 291 -8.54 22.48 17.20
N GLN A 292 -9.43 22.16 16.26
CA GLN A 292 -10.63 21.36 16.55
C GLN A 292 -10.29 19.97 17.11
N LEU A 293 -9.23 19.32 16.58
CA LEU A 293 -8.78 18.03 17.08
C LEU A 293 -8.21 18.13 18.50
N GLN A 294 -7.43 19.17 18.79
CA GLN A 294 -6.88 19.42 20.13
C GLN A 294 -7.98 19.71 21.16
N GLU A 295 -8.99 20.50 20.80
CA GLU A 295 -10.16 20.77 21.64
C GLU A 295 -10.96 19.48 21.95
N ALA A 296 -11.11 18.59 20.96
CA ALA A 296 -11.76 17.30 21.15
C ALA A 296 -10.99 16.37 22.11
N LEU A 297 -9.65 16.42 22.08
CA LEU A 297 -8.83 15.67 23.04
C LEU A 297 -8.96 16.23 24.46
N ALA A 298 -8.94 17.56 24.61
CA ALA A 298 -9.06 18.20 25.92
C ALA A 298 -10.42 17.93 26.61
N THR A 299 -11.48 17.70 25.84
CA THR A 299 -12.81 17.36 26.37
C THR A 299 -12.99 15.88 26.71
N THR A 300 -12.04 15.01 26.32
CA THR A 300 -12.11 13.55 26.52
C THR A 300 -11.10 13.02 27.54
N GLU A 301 -10.17 13.83 28.04
CA GLU A 301 -9.31 13.47 29.17
C GLU A 301 -10.15 13.38 30.48
N PRO A 302 -10.03 12.29 31.26
CA PRO A 302 -10.69 12.21 32.57
C PRO A 302 -10.04 13.20 33.56
N LEU A 303 -10.87 14.05 34.18
CA LEU A 303 -10.52 14.90 35.33
C LEU A 303 -9.96 14.09 36.51
#